data_AF-A0A7X2L4B3-F1
#
_entry.id   AF-A0A7X2L4B3-F1
#
_cell.length_a   1.000
_cell.length_b   1.000
_cell.length_c   1.000
_cell.angle_alpha   90.00
_cell.angle_beta   90.00
_cell.angle_gamma   90.00
#
_symmetry.space_group_name_H-M   'P 1'
#
loop_
_entity.id
_entity.type
_entity.pdbx_description
1 polymer ?
#
loop_
_entity_poly.entity_id
_entity_poly.type
_entity_poly.pdbx_seq_one_letter_code
_entity_poly.pdbx_strand_id
1 'polypeptide(L)'
;MKKPIYKKWWFWIIILIAGIIGIVNNEDNNTDQAEPAATTETVQKVFVDVAVQPTVEPAVEATSTTLAEGSAELATAEVPAYEIVEDNLSKAGMWYLTLSTEATDEGQLRALVDNSRLLAMEKKNGAECVFVYIQRPGVGEAIATGKLALSQKGVAQTGLKDIRDVEFEIIK
;
A
#
# COMPACT_ATOMS: atom_id res chain seq x y z
N MET A 1 -22.10 6.06 30.67
CA MET A 1 -21.46 6.07 29.33
C MET A 1 -21.66 7.43 28.68
N LYS A 2 -20.60 8.24 28.55
CA LYS A 2 -20.65 9.56 27.91
C LYS A 2 -20.40 9.39 26.41
N LYS A 3 -21.36 9.79 25.57
CA LYS A 3 -21.23 9.75 24.11
C LYS A 3 -20.30 10.89 23.66
N PRO A 4 -19.32 10.67 22.78
CA PRO A 4 -18.43 11.74 22.34
C PRO A 4 -19.17 12.72 21.43
N ILE A 5 -19.13 14.00 21.82
CA ILE A 5 -19.74 15.15 21.10
C ILE A 5 -19.02 15.43 19.76
N TYR A 6 -17.92 14.70 19.49
CA TYR A 6 -17.07 14.85 18.31
C TYR A 6 -17.73 14.53 16.96
N LYS A 7 -18.84 13.77 16.91
CA LYS A 7 -19.52 13.49 15.62
C LYS A 7 -20.19 14.72 14.98
N LYS A 8 -20.47 15.77 15.75
CA LYS A 8 -21.11 17.00 15.23
C LYS A 8 -20.09 18.07 14.83
N TRP A 9 -18.81 17.87 15.10
CA TRP A 9 -17.77 18.87 14.83
C TRP A 9 -17.42 18.96 13.35
N TRP A 10 -17.46 17.85 12.62
CA TRP A 10 -17.22 17.85 11.17
C TRP A 10 -18.31 18.61 10.39
N PHE A 11 -19.53 18.70 10.94
CA PHE A 11 -20.63 19.46 10.33
C PHE A 11 -20.36 20.98 10.32
N TRP A 12 -19.67 21.51 11.34
CA TRP A 12 -19.29 22.93 11.39
C TRP A 12 -18.22 23.30 10.37
N ILE A 13 -17.30 22.38 10.07
CA ILE A 13 -16.24 22.59 9.06
C ILE A 13 -16.86 22.69 7.66
N ILE A 14 -17.85 21.87 7.34
CA ILE A 14 -18.54 21.90 6.03
C ILE A 14 -19.30 23.22 5.83
N ILE A 15 -19.98 23.72 6.86
CA ILE A 15 -20.68 25.01 6.78
C ILE A 15 -19.69 26.17 6.58
N LEU A 16 -18.54 26.14 7.25
CA LEU A 16 -17.51 27.17 7.09
C LEU A 16 -16.96 27.21 5.66
N ILE A 17 -16.74 26.05 5.04
CA ILE A 17 -16.22 25.94 3.67
C ILE A 17 -17.29 26.32 2.62
N ALA A 18 -18.56 26.02 2.87
CA ALA A 18 -19.64 26.42 1.96
C ALA A 18 -19.89 27.94 1.97
N GLY A 19 -19.65 28.61 3.11
CA GLY A 19 -19.86 30.06 3.25
C GLY A 19 -18.88 30.93 2.46
N ILE A 20 -17.70 30.41 2.08
CA ILE A 20 -16.67 31.16 1.33
C ILE A 20 -16.86 31.10 -0.19
N ILE A 21 -17.70 30.20 -0.71
CA ILE A 21 -17.87 29.98 -2.17
C ILE A 21 -18.93 30.93 -2.79
N GLY A 22 -19.63 31.73 -1.96
CA GLY A 22 -20.73 32.59 -2.41
C GLY A 22 -20.37 33.99 -2.92
N ILE A 23 -19.10 34.31 -3.22
CA ILE A 23 -18.71 35.63 -3.78
C ILE A 23 -17.76 35.46 -4.95
N VAL A 24 -18.24 34.89 -6.07
CA VAL A 24 -17.73 35.24 -7.41
C VAL A 24 -18.92 35.26 -8.35
N ASN A 25 -19.65 36.39 -8.35
CA ASN A 25 -20.49 36.80 -9.46
C ASN A 25 -19.64 37.79 -10.26
N ASN A 26 -19.12 37.37 -11.41
CA ASN A 26 -18.51 38.27 -12.39
C ASN A 26 -18.93 37.82 -13.79
N GLU A 27 -20.06 38.37 -14.24
CA GLU A 27 -20.38 38.55 -15.65
C GLU A 27 -19.36 39.55 -16.22
N ASP A 28 -18.62 39.16 -17.25
CA ASP A 28 -18.69 39.80 -18.57
C ASP A 28 -17.53 39.45 -19.52
N ASN A 29 -17.95 39.05 -20.72
CA ASN A 29 -17.42 39.42 -22.05
C ASN A 29 -16.12 38.82 -22.64
N ASN A 30 -16.39 38.16 -23.79
CA ASN A 30 -15.69 38.25 -25.08
C ASN A 30 -14.21 37.90 -25.17
N THR A 31 -13.93 36.75 -25.81
CA THR A 31 -12.82 36.63 -26.77
C THR A 31 -13.21 35.59 -27.81
N ASP A 32 -13.51 36.06 -29.03
CA ASP A 32 -13.52 35.27 -30.25
C ASP A 32 -12.17 34.56 -30.42
N GLN A 33 -12.21 33.24 -30.61
CA GLN A 33 -11.11 32.53 -31.25
C GLN A 33 -11.68 31.56 -32.29
N ALA A 34 -11.31 31.86 -33.54
CA ALA A 34 -11.72 31.16 -34.75
C ALA A 34 -11.24 29.69 -34.81
N GLU A 35 -12.06 28.92 -35.51
CA GLU A 35 -11.86 27.58 -36.06
C GLU A 35 -10.46 27.32 -36.65
N PRO A 36 -10.02 26.05 -36.70
CA PRO A 36 -10.30 25.30 -37.93
C PRO A 36 -10.74 23.83 -37.75
N ALA A 37 -11.61 23.45 -38.68
CA ALA A 37 -11.62 22.23 -39.48
C ALA A 37 -12.01 20.90 -38.83
N ALA A 38 -13.19 20.44 -39.27
CA ALA A 38 -13.67 19.08 -39.23
C ALA A 38 -12.71 18.05 -39.85
N THR A 39 -12.69 16.84 -39.27
CA THR A 39 -12.55 15.59 -40.02
C THR A 39 -13.31 14.50 -39.26
N THR A 40 -14.53 14.25 -39.71
CA THR A 40 -15.24 12.98 -39.56
C THR A 40 -14.83 12.06 -40.69
N GLU A 41 -14.27 10.89 -40.38
CA GLU A 41 -14.54 9.67 -41.14
C GLU A 41 -14.79 8.50 -40.18
N THR A 42 -15.98 7.94 -40.37
CA THR A 42 -16.57 6.76 -39.75
C THR A 42 -16.30 5.54 -40.65
N VAL A 43 -16.54 4.34 -40.11
CA VAL A 43 -16.88 3.05 -40.77
C VAL A 43 -15.83 1.97 -40.51
N GLN A 44 -15.99 1.19 -39.43
CA GLN A 44 -16.72 -0.10 -39.37
C GLN A 44 -16.24 -1.18 -40.35
N LYS A 45 -15.65 -2.25 -39.81
CA LYS A 45 -15.92 -3.61 -40.27
C LYS A 45 -16.10 -4.55 -39.07
N VAL A 46 -17.35 -4.92 -38.88
CA VAL A 46 -17.86 -6.02 -38.05
C VAL A 46 -17.59 -7.36 -38.76
N PHE A 47 -17.38 -8.45 -37.99
CA PHE A 47 -18.02 -9.79 -38.06
C PHE A 47 -17.25 -10.72 -37.06
N VAL A 48 -17.76 -11.05 -35.86
CA VAL A 48 -18.75 -12.10 -35.47
C VAL A 48 -18.22 -13.50 -35.93
N ASP A 49 -18.07 -14.58 -35.14
CA ASP A 49 -19.05 -15.26 -34.26
C ASP A 49 -18.43 -16.53 -33.60
N VAL A 50 -18.90 -16.86 -32.38
CA VAL A 50 -19.08 -18.21 -31.76
C VAL A 50 -17.82 -19.08 -31.47
N ALA A 51 -17.56 -19.51 -30.23
CA ALA A 51 -18.44 -20.43 -29.49
C ALA A 51 -18.47 -20.27 -27.96
N VAL A 52 -19.63 -20.67 -27.42
CA VAL A 52 -20.20 -20.48 -26.09
C VAL A 52 -20.05 -21.76 -25.25
N GLN A 53 -19.48 -21.62 -24.04
CA GLN A 53 -19.77 -22.31 -22.76
C GLN A 53 -19.62 -23.85 -22.64
N PRO A 54 -19.83 -24.46 -21.45
CA PRO A 54 -19.21 -24.23 -20.14
C PRO A 54 -18.70 -25.56 -19.53
N THR A 55 -17.86 -25.55 -18.49
CA THR A 55 -17.67 -26.71 -17.61
C THR A 55 -17.43 -26.24 -16.17
N VAL A 56 -18.52 -26.19 -15.42
CA VAL A 56 -18.71 -26.54 -13.99
C VAL A 56 -17.71 -27.64 -13.53
N GLU A 57 -17.11 -27.73 -12.34
CA GLU A 57 -17.26 -27.16 -10.99
C GLU A 57 -16.06 -27.73 -10.14
N PRO A 58 -16.04 -27.77 -8.78
CA PRO A 58 -15.13 -27.02 -7.90
C PRO A 58 -14.07 -27.87 -7.16
N ALA A 59 -13.32 -27.20 -6.27
CA ALA A 59 -12.56 -27.70 -5.12
C ALA A 59 -11.25 -28.45 -5.38
N VAL A 60 -10.11 -27.87 -4.95
CA VAL A 60 -9.44 -28.28 -3.69
C VAL A 60 -8.55 -27.13 -3.19
N GLU A 61 -8.51 -26.98 -1.87
CA GLU A 61 -7.73 -26.06 -1.07
C GLU A 61 -6.22 -26.14 -1.38
N ALA A 62 -5.63 -25.03 -1.81
CA ALA A 62 -4.18 -24.89 -1.93
C ALA A 62 -3.57 -24.57 -0.55
N THR A 63 -3.42 -25.64 0.22
CA THR A 63 -2.37 -25.93 1.19
C THR A 63 -1.16 -24.99 1.13
N SER A 64 -0.91 -24.30 2.25
CA SER A 64 0.32 -23.60 2.59
C SER A 64 1.53 -24.51 2.34
N THR A 65 2.28 -24.22 1.27
CA THR A 65 3.55 -24.90 0.98
C THR A 65 4.68 -24.12 1.63
N THR A 66 5.07 -24.63 2.79
CA THR A 66 6.36 -24.42 3.45
C THR A 66 7.51 -24.58 2.46
N LEU A 67 8.18 -23.46 2.14
CA LEU A 67 9.46 -23.43 1.45
C LEU A 67 10.55 -23.19 2.50
N ALA A 68 11.08 -24.29 3.05
CA ALA A 68 12.35 -24.29 3.74
C ALA A 68 13.40 -24.89 2.80
N GLU A 69 14.49 -24.13 2.62
CA GLU A 69 15.89 -24.55 2.71
C GLU A 69 16.77 -23.99 1.59
N GLY A 70 17.77 -23.20 2.01
CA GLY A 70 19.01 -22.99 1.27
C GLY A 70 19.50 -21.54 1.22
N SER A 71 20.22 -21.08 2.25
CA SER A 71 21.51 -20.37 2.10
C SER A 71 21.97 -19.68 3.40
N ALA A 72 22.65 -20.46 4.25
CA ALA A 72 23.72 -20.15 5.21
C ALA A 72 23.89 -18.73 5.84
N GLU A 73 23.81 -18.73 7.17
CA GLU A 73 24.84 -18.25 8.12
C GLU A 73 24.87 -16.75 8.52
N LEU A 74 23.84 -16.32 9.26
CA LEU A 74 23.93 -15.54 10.51
C LEU A 74 22.70 -15.95 11.34
N ALA A 75 22.86 -16.26 12.62
CA ALA A 75 21.82 -16.75 13.55
C ALA A 75 20.38 -16.57 13.04
N THR A 76 19.81 -17.64 12.48
CA THR A 76 18.48 -17.65 11.87
C THR A 76 17.45 -17.42 12.97
N ALA A 77 17.21 -16.17 13.35
CA ALA A 77 16.02 -15.83 14.10
C ALA A 77 14.84 -16.23 13.21
N GLU A 78 14.16 -17.31 13.58
CA GLU A 78 12.99 -17.78 12.89
C GLU A 78 11.98 -16.63 12.82
N VAL A 79 11.45 -16.37 11.62
CA VAL A 79 10.44 -15.33 11.44
C VAL A 79 9.24 -15.71 12.32
N PRO A 80 8.87 -14.88 13.32
CA PRO A 80 7.82 -15.22 14.26
C PRO A 80 6.46 -15.29 13.56
N ALA A 81 5.47 -15.91 14.19
CA ALA A 81 4.09 -15.80 13.72
C ALA A 81 3.63 -14.33 13.76
N TYR A 82 2.96 -13.89 12.70
CA TYR A 82 2.47 -12.51 12.59
C TYR A 82 1.17 -12.44 11.79
N GLU A 83 0.46 -11.33 11.96
CA GLU A 83 -0.70 -10.93 11.16
C GLU A 83 -0.42 -9.59 10.48
N ILE A 84 -0.83 -9.45 9.22
CA ILE A 84 -0.79 -8.15 8.53
C ILE A 84 -2.04 -7.37 8.92
N VAL A 85 -1.86 -6.30 9.70
CA VAL A 85 -2.95 -5.43 10.16
C VAL A 85 -3.23 -4.31 9.18
N GLU A 86 -2.19 -3.76 8.57
CA GLU A 86 -2.32 -2.72 7.55
C GLU A 86 -1.40 -3.02 6.37
N ASP A 87 -1.93 -2.86 5.17
CA ASP A 87 -1.23 -3.04 3.91
C ASP A 87 -1.59 -1.87 2.99
N ASN A 88 -0.67 -0.93 2.83
CA ASN A 88 -0.91 0.30 2.07
C ASN A 88 0.25 0.61 1.11
N LEU A 89 0.02 0.38 -0.19
CA LEU A 89 0.97 0.75 -1.23
C LEU A 89 0.60 2.12 -1.84
N SER A 90 1.53 3.06 -1.75
CA SER A 90 1.40 4.36 -2.42
C SER A 90 1.71 4.27 -3.93
N LYS A 91 1.15 5.20 -4.71
CA LYS A 91 1.49 5.36 -6.15
C LYS A 91 2.97 5.65 -6.42
N ALA A 92 3.70 6.11 -5.40
CA ALA A 92 5.13 6.37 -5.48
C ALA A 92 5.99 5.10 -5.33
N GLY A 93 5.39 3.96 -4.99
CA GLY A 93 6.09 2.71 -4.72
C GLY A 93 6.54 2.54 -3.27
N MET A 94 6.16 3.44 -2.37
CA MET A 94 6.40 3.26 -0.93
C MET A 94 5.30 2.35 -0.37
N TRP A 95 5.69 1.20 0.18
CA TRP A 95 4.79 0.25 0.81
C TRP A 95 4.85 0.40 2.33
N TYR A 96 3.72 0.69 2.96
CA TYR A 96 3.58 0.77 4.39
C TYR A 96 2.89 -0.50 4.88
N LEU A 97 3.57 -1.21 5.77
CA LEU A 97 3.15 -2.51 6.27
C LEU A 97 3.12 -2.50 7.79
N THR A 98 1.96 -2.74 8.38
CA THR A 98 1.83 -2.89 9.84
C THR A 98 1.63 -4.36 10.18
N LEU A 99 2.56 -4.92 10.94
CA LEU A 99 2.59 -6.31 11.36
C LEU A 99 2.29 -6.42 12.84
N SER A 100 1.40 -7.33 13.22
CA SER A 100 1.08 -7.65 14.61
C SER A 100 1.70 -8.98 14.99
N THR A 101 2.49 -9.02 16.05
CA THR A 101 3.14 -10.25 16.54
C THR A 101 3.25 -10.25 18.07
N GLU A 102 3.19 -11.44 18.66
CA GLU A 102 3.48 -11.65 20.09
C GLU A 102 4.99 -11.66 20.38
N ALA A 103 5.83 -11.71 19.34
CA ALA A 103 7.27 -11.67 19.48
C ALA A 103 7.75 -10.36 20.12
N THR A 104 8.73 -10.47 21.01
CA THR A 104 9.37 -9.33 21.69
C THR A 104 10.88 -9.35 21.57
N ASP A 105 11.45 -10.45 21.06
CA ASP A 105 12.87 -10.60 20.82
C ASP A 105 13.32 -9.71 19.65
N GLU A 106 14.41 -8.98 19.85
CA GLU A 106 14.96 -8.07 18.84
C GLU A 106 15.30 -8.79 17.54
N GLY A 107 15.88 -9.99 17.62
CA GLY A 107 16.23 -10.79 16.46
C GLY A 107 15.00 -11.22 15.66
N GLN A 108 13.94 -11.67 16.34
CA GLN A 108 12.67 -12.03 15.71
C GLN A 108 11.98 -10.84 15.05
N LEU A 109 11.96 -9.68 15.71
CA LEU A 109 11.38 -8.45 15.16
C LEU A 109 12.16 -7.98 13.93
N ARG A 110 13.50 -8.03 13.98
CA ARG A 110 14.34 -7.71 12.83
C ARG A 110 14.12 -8.69 11.67
N ALA A 111 14.07 -10.00 11.94
CA ALA A 111 13.78 -11.02 10.93
C ALA A 111 12.42 -10.79 10.27
N LEU A 112 11.43 -10.30 11.01
CA LEU A 112 10.12 -9.94 10.47
C LEU A 112 10.20 -8.74 9.50
N VAL A 113 11.02 -7.73 9.81
CA VAL A 113 11.31 -6.63 8.89
C VAL A 113 11.99 -7.17 7.63
N ASP A 114 13.02 -8.00 7.76
CA ASP A 114 13.73 -8.59 6.62
C ASP A 114 12.80 -9.44 5.74
N ASN A 115 11.90 -10.20 6.35
CA ASN A 115 10.91 -11.03 5.65
C ASN A 115 9.96 -10.19 4.78
N SER A 116 9.71 -8.93 5.13
CA SER A 116 8.82 -8.06 4.34
C SER A 116 9.33 -7.81 2.91
N ARG A 117 10.65 -7.95 2.67
CA ARG A 117 11.24 -7.97 1.32
C ARG A 117 10.68 -9.11 0.48
N LEU A 118 10.59 -10.31 1.05
CA LEU A 118 10.04 -11.48 0.36
C LEU A 118 8.56 -11.28 0.07
N LEU A 119 7.80 -10.75 1.03
CA LEU A 119 6.38 -10.44 0.85
C LEU A 119 6.15 -9.47 -0.31
N ALA A 120 6.99 -8.44 -0.44
CA ALA A 120 6.88 -7.49 -1.55
C ALA A 120 7.11 -8.16 -2.91
N MET A 121 8.12 -9.03 -2.99
CA MET A 121 8.45 -9.79 -4.20
C MET A 121 7.36 -10.79 -4.58
N GLU A 122 6.79 -11.49 -3.59
CA GLU A 122 5.71 -12.46 -3.81
C GLU A 122 4.43 -11.78 -4.31
N LYS A 123 4.06 -10.66 -3.69
CA LYS A 123 2.86 -9.89 -4.09
C LYS A 123 2.99 -9.24 -5.46
N LYS A 124 4.21 -9.03 -5.97
CA LYS A 124 4.49 -8.30 -7.22
C LYS A 124 3.76 -6.95 -7.26
N ASN A 125 3.65 -6.30 -6.12
CA ASN A 125 2.83 -5.10 -5.96
C ASN A 125 3.48 -3.83 -6.55
N GLY A 126 4.76 -3.91 -6.96
CA GLY A 126 5.51 -2.77 -7.50
C GLY A 126 6.10 -1.86 -6.43
N ALA A 127 6.26 -2.36 -5.20
CA ALA A 127 6.96 -1.66 -4.14
C ALA A 127 8.44 -1.42 -4.53
N GLU A 128 8.88 -0.17 -4.33
CA GLU A 128 10.24 0.29 -4.49
C GLU A 128 10.97 0.29 -3.14
N CYS A 129 10.24 0.50 -2.05
CA CYS A 129 10.70 0.36 -0.67
C CYS A 129 9.56 -0.09 0.24
N VAL A 130 9.92 -0.58 1.42
CA VAL A 130 8.98 -1.02 2.45
C VAL A 130 9.29 -0.30 3.76
N PHE A 131 8.27 0.25 4.38
CA PHE A 131 8.26 0.76 5.75
C PHE A 131 7.42 -0.18 6.59
N VAL A 132 8.06 -0.83 7.55
CA VAL A 132 7.45 -1.83 8.41
C VAL A 132 7.24 -1.23 9.80
N TYR A 133 6.03 -1.33 10.31
CA TYR A 133 5.68 -1.03 11.69
C TYR A 133 5.27 -2.34 12.36
N ILE A 134 5.90 -2.67 13.47
CA ILE A 134 5.58 -3.89 14.22
C ILE A 134 4.90 -3.49 15.51
N GLN A 135 3.75 -4.07 15.81
CA GLN A 135 2.95 -3.80 17.00
C GLN A 135 2.60 -5.09 17.74
N ARG A 136 2.19 -4.94 19.01
CA ARG A 136 1.57 -6.03 19.76
C ARG A 136 0.07 -6.13 19.47
N PRO A 137 -0.50 -7.34 19.48
CA PRO A 137 -1.94 -7.52 19.31
C PRO A 137 -2.75 -6.67 20.29
N GLY A 138 -3.70 -5.91 19.76
CA GLY A 138 -4.62 -5.09 20.55
C GLY A 138 -4.05 -3.79 21.13
N VAL A 139 -2.75 -3.49 20.96
CA VAL A 139 -2.14 -2.25 21.50
C VAL A 139 -2.25 -1.09 20.50
N GLY A 140 -2.14 -1.35 19.20
CA GLY A 140 -2.25 -0.33 18.14
C GLY A 140 -1.04 0.62 18.02
N GLU A 141 -0.09 0.54 18.97
CA GLU A 141 1.17 1.28 18.96
C GLU A 141 2.31 0.37 18.49
N ALA A 142 3.19 0.90 17.65
CA ALA A 142 4.36 0.19 17.18
C ALA A 142 5.40 0.03 18.30
N ILE A 143 5.90 -1.19 18.46
CA ILE A 143 7.02 -1.56 19.34
C ILE A 143 8.37 -1.55 18.61
N ALA A 144 8.35 -1.64 17.28
CA ALA A 144 9.53 -1.54 16.44
C ALA A 144 9.16 -1.01 15.06
N THR A 145 10.14 -0.43 14.39
CA THR A 145 10.03 0.01 13.00
C THR A 145 11.21 -0.51 12.19
N GLY A 146 11.00 -0.62 10.89
CA GLY A 146 12.06 -0.91 9.96
C GLY A 146 11.79 -0.31 8.60
N LYS A 147 12.86 -0.10 7.83
CA LYS A 147 12.75 0.32 6.44
C LYS A 147 13.75 -0.43 5.58
N LEU A 148 13.31 -0.81 4.39
CA LEU A 148 14.09 -1.54 3.40
C LEU A 148 13.92 -0.91 2.02
N ALA A 149 15.00 -0.88 1.25
CA ALA A 149 14.95 -0.54 -0.16
C ALA A 149 14.86 -1.81 -1.01
N LEU A 150 13.98 -1.81 -2.02
CA LEU A 150 13.84 -2.89 -3.00
C LEU A 150 14.43 -2.52 -4.36
N SER A 151 14.65 -1.22 -4.59
CA SER A 151 15.27 -0.66 -5.80
C SER A 151 16.11 0.57 -5.48
N GLN A 152 16.85 1.07 -6.48
CA GLN A 152 17.61 2.33 -6.37
C GLN A 152 16.71 3.54 -6.08
N LYS A 153 15.48 3.55 -6.61
CA LYS A 153 14.48 4.57 -6.27
C LYS A 153 14.07 4.43 -4.79
N GLY A 154 13.90 3.21 -4.31
CA GLY A 154 13.67 2.92 -2.90
C GLY A 154 14.78 3.38 -1.97
N VAL A 155 16.05 3.27 -2.40
CA VAL A 155 17.21 3.80 -1.66
C VAL A 155 17.04 5.31 -1.45
N ALA A 156 16.71 6.06 -2.50
CA ALA A 156 16.46 7.50 -2.40
C ALA A 156 15.25 7.85 -1.52
N GLN A 157 14.20 7.02 -1.53
CA GLN A 157 12.99 7.23 -0.71
C GLN A 157 13.22 6.94 0.78
N THR A 158 14.07 5.97 1.10
CA THR A 158 14.35 5.53 2.48
C THR A 158 15.55 6.23 3.11
N GLY A 159 16.44 6.80 2.30
CA GLY A 159 17.71 7.36 2.75
C GLY A 159 18.76 6.31 3.16
N LEU A 160 18.54 5.05 2.78
CA LEU A 160 19.53 3.97 2.99
C LEU A 160 20.74 4.15 2.05
N LYS A 161 21.84 3.44 2.30
CA LYS A 161 23.04 3.56 1.45
C LYS A 161 22.97 2.62 0.25
N ASP A 162 22.34 1.46 0.42
CA ASP A 162 22.19 0.44 -0.63
C ASP A 162 20.84 -0.29 -0.56
N ILE A 163 20.47 -1.01 -1.62
CA ILE A 163 19.27 -1.85 -1.69
C ILE A 163 19.28 -3.02 -0.71
N ARG A 164 20.46 -3.45 -0.25
CA ARG A 164 20.61 -4.55 0.71
C ARG A 164 20.57 -4.08 2.16
N ASP A 165 20.66 -2.78 2.39
CA ASP A 165 20.64 -2.22 3.73
C ASP A 165 19.23 -2.33 4.34
N VAL A 166 19.24 -2.47 5.66
CA VAL A 166 18.03 -2.50 6.49
C VAL A 166 18.30 -1.69 7.74
N GLU A 167 17.50 -0.65 7.93
CA GLU A 167 17.44 0.09 9.18
C GLU A 167 16.28 -0.44 10.00
N PHE A 168 16.55 -0.67 11.28
CA PHE A 168 15.63 -1.25 12.24
C PHE A 168 15.82 -0.56 13.58
N GLU A 169 14.72 -0.23 14.24
CA GLU A 169 14.69 0.48 15.52
C GLU A 169 13.62 -0.10 16.43
N ILE A 170 13.98 -0.36 17.69
CA ILE A 170 13.01 -0.67 18.75
C ILE A 170 12.51 0.64 19.35
N ILE A 171 11.19 0.78 19.43
CA ILE A 171 10.53 1.88 20.12
C ILE A 171 10.44 1.51 21.60
N LYS A 172 11.07 2.30 22.46
CA LYS A 172 11.14 2.10 23.92
C LYS A 172 10.10 2.93 24.67
#